data_AF-A0A7C4GSD7-F1
#
_entry.id   AF-A0A7C4GSD7-F1
#
_cell.length_a   1.000
_cell.length_b   1.000
_cell.length_c   1.000
_cell.angle_alpha   90.00
_cell.angle_beta   90.00
_cell.angle_gamma   90.00
#
_symmetry.space_group_name_H-M   'P 1'
#
loop_
_entity.id
_entity.type
_entity.pdbx_description
1 polymer ?
#
loop_
_entity_poly.entity_id
_entity_poly.type
_entity_poly.pdbx_seq_one_letter_code
_entity_poly.pdbx_strand_id
1 'polypeptide(L)'
;MKTEIYDFEQRIARYRRMIAGLRNGDVALRMLDHLASLGLSVAAISNHAAHLIVVLRLIDFDVARATRSDVEQVVARINGNKAWSEQTKYHKRAVLRRLVQYAKFGSCERGAPLPPEVGWIKLSKKCKDSRVTPEALLTPQEFEAIVKATENRRDRAMVYVLFEGALRPGELLGMNVGSVEFKDQYCLITVNGKTGLKRLPLVVSFRPLLEWLNEHPDRDNFNAPLWCSLAANYKGKRLSYRHFRLIIKRLARKAGLRKEVWPIYFGTQP
;
A
#
# COMPACT_ATOMS: atom_id res chain seq x y z
N MET A 1 -6.43 -5.30 -10.97
CA MET A 1 -5.94 -6.17 -9.87
C MET A 1 -5.35 -5.41 -8.67
N LYS A 2 -4.18 -4.73 -8.77
CA LYS A 2 -3.64 -3.98 -7.61
C LYS A 2 -4.53 -2.81 -7.16
N THR A 3 -5.35 -2.26 -8.05
CA THR A 3 -6.26 -1.14 -7.78
C THR A 3 -7.39 -1.49 -6.81
N GLU A 4 -8.01 -2.66 -6.98
CA GLU A 4 -9.11 -3.14 -6.12
C GLU A 4 -8.64 -3.52 -4.71
N ILE A 5 -7.41 -4.02 -4.56
CA ILE A 5 -6.89 -4.43 -3.24
C ILE A 5 -6.74 -3.22 -2.28
N TYR A 6 -6.42 -2.04 -2.81
CA TYR A 6 -6.09 -0.85 -2.01
C TYR A 6 -7.12 0.27 -2.09
N ASP A 7 -8.26 0.03 -2.75
CA ASP A 7 -9.38 0.97 -2.91
C ASP A 7 -8.91 2.34 -3.45
N PHE A 8 -7.96 2.35 -4.39
CA PHE A 8 -7.31 3.60 -4.80
C PHE A 8 -8.28 4.59 -5.44
N GLU A 9 -9.24 4.11 -6.22
CA GLU A 9 -10.22 4.97 -6.90
C GLU A 9 -11.14 5.69 -5.91
N GLN A 10 -11.70 4.95 -4.93
CA GLN A 10 -12.53 5.55 -3.89
C GLN A 10 -11.73 6.55 -3.05
N ARG A 11 -10.45 6.24 -2.79
CA ARG A 11 -9.55 7.16 -2.09
C ARG A 11 -9.28 8.42 -2.89
N ILE A 12 -8.97 8.31 -4.18
CA ILE A 12 -8.75 9.47 -5.06
C ILE A 12 -10.00 10.33 -5.12
N ALA A 13 -11.19 9.75 -5.32
CA ALA A 13 -12.45 10.50 -5.35
C ALA A 13 -12.69 11.27 -4.05
N ARG A 14 -12.42 10.65 -2.88
CA ARG A 14 -12.49 11.34 -1.59
C ARG A 14 -11.44 12.46 -1.49
N TYR A 15 -10.20 12.21 -1.89
CA TYR A 15 -9.15 13.22 -1.82
C TYR A 15 -9.43 14.40 -2.73
N ARG A 16 -9.93 14.18 -3.95
CA ARG A 16 -10.35 15.24 -4.87
C ARG A 16 -11.42 16.15 -4.25
N ARG A 17 -12.45 15.57 -3.62
CA ARG A 17 -13.48 16.34 -2.90
C ARG A 17 -12.89 17.20 -1.79
N MET A 18 -11.95 16.64 -1.01
CA MET A 18 -11.27 17.41 0.04
C MET A 18 -10.40 18.52 -0.53
N ILE A 19 -9.67 18.26 -1.62
CA ILE A 19 -8.80 19.25 -2.29
C ILE A 19 -9.62 20.39 -2.87
N ALA A 20 -10.78 20.10 -3.47
CA ALA A 20 -11.66 21.11 -4.07
C ALA A 20 -12.08 22.22 -3.08
N GLY A 21 -12.20 21.90 -1.79
CA GLY A 21 -12.55 22.85 -0.73
C GLY A 21 -11.35 23.59 -0.11
N LEU A 22 -10.12 23.40 -0.60
CA LEU A 22 -8.93 24.06 -0.08
C LEU A 22 -8.45 25.18 -1.00
N ARG A 23 -7.74 26.15 -0.43
CA ARG A 23 -7.02 27.18 -1.22
C ARG A 23 -6.04 26.51 -2.18
N ASN A 24 -5.97 27.00 -3.42
CA ASN A 24 -5.19 26.40 -4.51
C ASN A 24 -5.66 24.98 -4.91
N GLY A 25 -6.88 24.61 -4.51
CA GLY A 25 -7.46 23.30 -4.79
C GLY A 25 -7.66 23.04 -6.28
N ASP A 26 -8.07 24.05 -7.04
CA ASP A 26 -8.25 23.98 -8.49
C ASP A 26 -6.91 23.69 -9.21
N VAL A 27 -5.83 24.38 -8.83
CA VAL A 27 -4.48 24.14 -9.36
C VAL A 27 -4.02 22.72 -9.03
N ALA A 28 -4.25 22.28 -7.80
CA ALA A 28 -3.90 20.93 -7.36
C ALA A 28 -4.68 19.83 -8.10
N LEU A 29 -5.96 20.04 -8.39
CA LEU A 29 -6.78 19.11 -9.18
C LEU A 29 -6.28 19.04 -10.62
N ARG A 30 -6.06 20.19 -11.28
CA ARG A 30 -5.48 20.25 -12.63
C ARG A 30 -4.11 19.56 -12.68
N MET A 31 -3.27 19.74 -11.65
CA MET A 31 -2.01 19.02 -11.53
C MET A 31 -2.22 17.51 -11.45
N LEU A 32 -3.20 17.03 -10.68
CA LEU A 32 -3.48 15.59 -10.60
C LEU A 32 -3.95 15.01 -11.94
N ASP A 33 -4.76 15.75 -12.69
CA ASP A 33 -5.18 15.39 -14.05
C ASP A 33 -3.99 15.34 -15.02
N HIS A 34 -3.11 16.35 -14.96
CA HIS A 34 -1.87 16.35 -15.73
C HIS A 34 -0.94 15.19 -15.35
N LEU A 35 -0.77 14.88 -14.07
CA LEU A 35 0.01 13.72 -13.64
C LEU A 35 -0.59 12.41 -14.17
N ALA A 36 -1.92 12.31 -14.25
CA ALA A 36 -2.59 11.16 -14.87
C ALA A 36 -2.33 11.08 -16.37
N SER A 37 -2.35 12.21 -17.09
CA SER A 37 -2.04 12.25 -18.53
C SER A 37 -0.59 11.87 -18.83
N LEU A 38 0.33 12.09 -17.88
CA LEU A 38 1.72 11.61 -17.96
C LEU A 38 1.90 10.10 -17.67
N GLY A 39 0.80 9.36 -17.52
CA GLY A 39 0.84 7.91 -17.32
C GLY A 39 1.26 7.47 -15.92
N LEU A 40 1.15 8.33 -14.90
CA LEU A 40 1.41 7.91 -13.53
C LEU A 40 0.36 6.87 -13.07
N SER A 41 0.84 5.83 -12.39
CA SER A 41 -0.05 4.81 -11.83
C SER A 41 -1.09 5.41 -10.88
N VAL A 42 -2.28 4.80 -10.81
CA VAL A 42 -3.36 5.18 -9.88
C VAL A 42 -2.86 5.25 -8.43
N ALA A 43 -1.98 4.33 -8.01
CA ALA A 43 -1.35 4.34 -6.69
C ALA A 43 -0.49 5.60 -6.46
N ALA A 44 0.28 6.00 -7.46
CA ALA A 44 1.08 7.23 -7.40
C ALA A 44 0.17 8.46 -7.32
N ILE A 45 -0.87 8.56 -8.13
CA ILE A 45 -1.85 9.66 -8.10
C ILE A 45 -2.52 9.74 -6.73
N SER A 46 -2.98 8.61 -6.19
CA SER A 46 -3.56 8.54 -4.85
C SER A 46 -2.60 9.03 -3.77
N ASN A 47 -1.30 8.72 -3.89
CA ASN A 47 -0.28 9.17 -2.96
C ASN A 47 -0.06 10.69 -3.05
N HIS A 48 0.02 11.24 -4.27
CA HIS A 48 0.12 12.68 -4.49
C HIS A 48 -1.09 13.41 -3.91
N ALA A 49 -2.31 12.94 -4.18
CA ALA A 49 -3.55 13.53 -3.67
C ALA A 49 -3.61 13.54 -2.13
N ALA A 50 -3.20 12.45 -1.48
CA ALA A 50 -3.16 12.38 -0.02
C ALA A 50 -2.19 13.40 0.60
N HIS A 51 -1.02 13.59 -0.01
CA HIS A 51 -0.03 14.56 0.46
C HIS A 51 -0.41 16.01 0.11
N LEU A 52 -1.06 16.23 -1.04
CA LEU A 52 -1.56 17.55 -1.45
C LEU A 52 -2.49 18.14 -0.41
N ILE A 53 -3.44 17.37 0.13
CA ILE A 53 -4.35 17.86 1.19
C ILE A 53 -3.56 18.49 2.34
N VAL A 54 -2.48 17.84 2.78
CA VAL A 54 -1.67 18.34 3.89
C VAL A 54 -0.85 19.55 3.45
N VAL A 55 -0.23 19.51 2.27
CA VAL A 55 0.57 20.61 1.74
C VAL A 55 -0.27 21.87 1.54
N LEU A 56 -1.46 21.75 0.94
CA LEU A 56 -2.39 22.85 0.72
C LEU A 56 -2.84 23.50 2.04
N ARG A 57 -3.00 22.71 3.11
CA ARG A 57 -3.30 23.25 4.45
C ARG A 57 -2.14 24.01 5.10
N LEU A 58 -0.91 23.82 4.62
CA LEU A 58 0.26 24.55 5.11
C LEU A 58 0.52 25.85 4.32
N ILE A 59 -0.15 26.02 3.18
CA ILE A 59 0.01 27.16 2.27
C ILE A 59 -1.12 28.17 2.53
N ASP A 60 -0.72 29.39 2.86
CA ASP A 60 -1.59 30.54 3.10
C ASP A 60 -1.50 31.61 1.98
N PHE A 61 -0.83 31.29 0.88
CA PHE A 61 -0.63 32.16 -0.30
C PHE A 61 -1.16 31.52 -1.60
N ASP A 62 -1.19 32.30 -2.68
CA ASP A 62 -1.47 31.81 -4.04
C ASP A 62 -0.21 31.14 -4.62
N VAL A 63 -0.31 29.86 -4.96
CA VAL A 63 0.82 29.06 -5.47
C VAL A 63 1.34 29.55 -6.83
N ALA A 64 0.51 30.19 -7.65
CA ALA A 64 0.95 30.75 -8.93
C ALA A 64 1.87 31.97 -8.74
N ARG A 65 1.64 32.72 -7.65
CA ARG A 65 2.40 33.93 -7.28
C ARG A 65 3.45 33.69 -6.19
N ALA A 66 3.67 32.43 -5.81
CA ALA A 66 4.58 32.07 -4.73
C ALA A 66 6.00 32.59 -4.97
N THR A 67 6.59 33.17 -3.94
CA THR A 67 8.01 33.55 -3.89
C THR A 67 8.86 32.41 -3.31
N ARG A 68 10.18 32.54 -3.42
CA ARG A 68 11.10 31.58 -2.80
C ARG A 68 10.96 31.54 -1.27
N SER A 69 10.77 32.70 -0.64
CA SER A 69 10.61 32.80 0.82
C SER A 69 9.35 32.06 1.29
N ASP A 70 8.24 32.19 0.56
CA ASP A 70 6.99 31.50 0.86
C ASP A 70 7.18 29.96 0.86
N VAL A 71 7.86 29.44 -0.17
CA VAL A 71 8.17 28.01 -0.27
C VAL A 71 9.10 27.56 0.85
N GLU A 72 10.13 28.36 1.19
CA GLU A 72 11.07 28.07 2.28
C GLU A 72 10.34 27.95 3.63
N GLN A 73 9.37 28.82 3.91
CA GLN A 73 8.57 28.74 5.14
C GLN A 73 7.76 27.44 5.21
N VAL A 74 7.13 27.02 4.11
CA VAL A 74 6.38 25.75 4.07
C VAL A 74 7.32 24.55 4.24
N VAL A 75 8.49 24.56 3.59
CA VAL A 75 9.50 23.51 3.75
C VAL A 75 10.02 23.46 5.19
N ALA A 76 10.24 24.60 5.84
CA ALA A 76 10.63 24.67 7.24
C ALA A 76 9.57 24.04 8.16
N ARG A 77 8.28 24.36 7.95
CA ARG A 77 7.15 23.73 8.66
C ARG A 77 7.13 22.20 8.46
N ILE A 78 7.40 21.71 7.25
CA ILE A 78 7.48 20.27 6.95
C ILE A 78 8.66 19.62 7.68
N ASN A 79 9.84 20.24 7.65
CA ASN A 79 11.06 19.68 8.25
C ASN A 79 10.99 19.66 9.78
N GLY A 80 10.46 20.73 10.38
CA GLY A 80 10.30 20.89 11.82
C GLY A 80 9.20 20.02 12.44
N ASN A 81 8.35 19.38 11.63
CA ASN A 81 7.29 18.52 12.15
C ASN A 81 7.86 17.21 12.71
N LYS A 82 7.89 17.09 14.04
CA LYS A 82 8.41 15.90 14.76
C LYS A 82 7.50 14.67 14.65
N ALA A 83 6.21 14.84 14.31
CA ALA A 83 5.26 13.73 14.20
C ALA A 83 5.38 12.97 12.86
N TRP A 84 6.11 13.50 11.88
CA TRP A 84 6.25 12.87 10.55
C TRP A 84 7.60 12.17 10.41
N SER A 85 7.58 10.96 9.84
CA SER A 85 8.81 10.27 9.43
C SER A 85 9.54 11.02 8.32
N GLU A 86 10.85 10.80 8.19
CA GLU A 86 11.66 11.42 7.14
C GLU A 86 11.16 11.09 5.73
N GLN A 87 10.67 9.87 5.51
CA GLN A 87 10.02 9.49 4.26
C GLN A 87 8.74 10.30 4.01
N THR A 88 7.94 10.52 5.05
CA THR A 88 6.71 11.32 4.96
C THR A 88 7.02 12.78 4.62
N LYS A 89 8.06 13.35 5.24
CA LYS A 89 8.54 14.71 4.93
C LYS A 89 9.06 14.79 3.50
N TYR A 90 9.82 13.79 3.05
CA TYR A 90 10.30 13.69 1.67
C TYR A 90 9.14 13.75 0.66
N HIS A 91 8.09 12.94 0.85
CA HIS A 91 6.96 12.93 -0.08
C HIS A 91 6.20 14.26 -0.10
N LYS A 92 6.06 14.92 1.06
CA LYS A 92 5.46 16.26 1.14
C LYS A 92 6.28 17.31 0.39
N ARG A 93 7.61 17.34 0.58
CA ARG A 93 8.51 18.23 -0.17
C ARG A 93 8.45 17.96 -1.67
N ALA A 94 8.37 16.69 -2.08
CA ALA A 94 8.26 16.31 -3.49
C ALA A 94 6.94 16.79 -4.11
N VAL A 95 5.83 16.69 -3.38
CA VAL A 95 4.51 17.16 -3.83
C VAL A 95 4.44 18.68 -3.86
N LEU A 96 4.96 19.38 -2.85
CA LEU A 96 5.07 20.84 -2.85
C LEU A 96 5.86 21.33 -4.08
N ARG A 97 7.01 20.71 -4.36
CA ARG A 97 7.84 21.04 -5.52
C ARG A 97 7.07 20.89 -6.82
N ARG A 98 6.31 19.79 -6.99
CA ARG A 98 5.47 19.58 -8.18
C ARG A 98 4.31 20.58 -8.27
N LEU A 99 3.68 20.91 -7.15
CA LEU A 99 2.58 21.87 -7.11
C LEU A 99 3.00 23.25 -7.62
N VAL A 100 4.12 23.78 -7.14
CA VAL A 100 4.64 25.09 -7.59
C VAL A 100 5.16 25.01 -9.03
N GLN A 101 5.82 23.91 -9.41
CA GLN A 101 6.23 23.69 -10.80
C GLN A 101 5.03 23.74 -11.76
N TYR A 102 3.96 23.02 -11.44
CA TYR A 102 2.74 23.01 -12.23
C TYR A 102 2.05 24.39 -12.24
N ALA A 103 1.99 25.07 -11.09
CA ALA A 103 1.37 26.39 -10.99
C ALA A 103 2.05 27.44 -11.88
N LYS A 104 3.38 27.39 -12.01
CA LYS A 104 4.16 28.38 -12.77
C LYS A 104 4.35 28.02 -14.24
N PHE A 105 4.50 26.74 -14.57
CA PHE A 105 4.82 26.31 -15.94
C PHE A 105 3.74 25.45 -16.60
N GLY A 106 2.67 25.10 -15.88
CA GLY A 106 1.59 24.26 -16.41
C GLY A 106 1.99 22.81 -16.70
N SER A 107 3.22 22.40 -16.37
CA SER A 107 3.74 21.07 -16.68
C SER A 107 4.61 20.50 -15.55
N CYS A 108 4.55 19.19 -15.38
CA CYS A 108 5.38 18.37 -14.50
C CYS A 108 6.09 17.25 -15.27
N GLU A 109 6.27 17.44 -16.58
CA GLU A 109 6.96 16.50 -17.45
C GLU A 109 8.41 16.27 -17.04
N ARG A 110 8.94 15.10 -17.41
CA ARG A 110 10.35 14.81 -17.20
C ARG A 110 11.17 15.73 -18.11
N GLY A 111 11.98 16.59 -17.51
CA GLY A 111 12.79 17.58 -18.25
C GLY A 111 12.17 18.96 -18.31
N ALA A 112 10.92 19.14 -17.84
CA ALA A 112 10.34 20.46 -17.67
C ALA A 112 11.21 21.31 -16.71
N PRO A 113 11.37 22.61 -16.99
CA PRO A 113 12.15 23.50 -16.12
C PRO A 113 11.56 23.51 -14.71
N LEU A 114 12.43 23.79 -13.74
CA LEU A 114 12.04 23.96 -12.34
C LEU A 114 12.06 25.43 -12.00
N PRO A 115 11.00 25.96 -11.38
CA PRO A 115 11.00 27.35 -11.02
C PRO A 115 12.00 27.58 -9.87
N PRO A 116 12.70 28.74 -9.83
CA PRO A 116 13.78 28.99 -8.89
C PRO A 116 13.36 28.84 -7.42
N GLU A 117 12.08 29.04 -7.13
CA GLU A 117 11.47 28.90 -5.81
C GLU A 117 11.52 27.47 -5.26
N VAL A 118 11.60 26.45 -6.12
CA VAL A 118 11.67 25.04 -5.73
C VAL A 118 12.92 24.32 -6.23
N GLY A 119 13.71 24.94 -7.10
CA GLY A 119 14.92 24.35 -7.69
C GLY A 119 15.96 23.91 -6.65
N TRP A 120 16.02 24.60 -5.51
CA TRP A 120 16.92 24.29 -4.40
C TRP A 120 16.50 23.06 -3.57
N ILE A 121 15.24 22.59 -3.70
CA ILE A 121 14.72 21.45 -2.94
C ILE A 121 15.30 20.15 -3.50
N LYS A 122 16.40 19.70 -2.89
CA LYS A 122 17.06 18.42 -3.21
C LYS A 122 16.25 17.23 -2.68
N LEU A 123 15.74 16.40 -3.58
CA LEU A 123 14.99 15.18 -3.25
C LEU A 123 15.93 13.97 -3.26
N SER A 124 16.74 13.82 -2.20
CA SER A 124 17.60 12.65 -2.00
C SER A 124 16.84 11.49 -1.35
N LYS A 125 16.96 10.27 -1.91
CA LYS A 125 16.50 9.03 -1.28
C LYS A 125 17.52 8.57 -0.23
N LYS A 126 17.57 9.24 0.93
CA LYS A 126 18.21 8.68 2.12
C LYS A 126 17.12 8.39 3.16
N CYS A 127 16.48 7.23 3.04
CA CYS A 127 15.73 6.63 4.13
C CYS A 127 16.10 5.15 4.15
N LYS A 128 17.08 4.80 4.97
CA LYS A 128 17.19 3.44 5.48
C LYS A 128 16.05 3.29 6.50
N ASP A 129 14.95 2.73 6.05
CA ASP A 129 13.81 2.45 6.92
C ASP A 129 14.12 1.17 7.70
N SER A 130 14.61 1.30 8.93
CA SER A 130 15.01 0.19 9.81
C SER A 130 13.87 -0.37 10.65
N ARG A 131 12.61 -0.18 10.24
CA ARG A 131 11.41 -0.60 11.01
C ARG A 131 11.22 -2.12 11.14
N VAL A 132 11.90 -2.92 10.34
CA VAL A 132 11.89 -4.38 10.45
C VAL A 132 13.21 -4.78 11.10
N THR A 133 13.16 -5.07 12.40
CA THR A 133 14.30 -5.69 13.09
C THR A 133 14.06 -7.20 13.19
N PRO A 134 15.10 -8.03 13.32
CA PRO A 134 14.94 -9.48 13.48
C PRO A 134 13.99 -9.84 14.63
N GLU A 135 14.00 -9.09 15.73
CA GLU A 135 13.15 -9.30 16.91
C GLU A 135 11.66 -9.01 16.64
N ALA A 136 11.35 -8.26 15.59
CA ALA A 136 9.99 -8.00 15.16
C ALA A 136 9.36 -9.19 14.40
N LEU A 137 10.18 -10.12 13.88
CA LEU A 137 9.72 -11.31 13.17
C LEU A 137 9.00 -12.28 14.10
N LEU A 138 8.09 -13.08 13.54
CA LEU A 138 7.35 -14.07 14.33
C LEU A 138 8.22 -15.26 14.68
N THR A 139 8.19 -15.68 15.94
CA THR A 139 8.75 -16.97 16.34
C THR A 139 7.83 -18.12 15.90
N PRO A 140 8.33 -19.36 15.80
CA PRO A 140 7.48 -20.52 15.54
C PRO A 140 6.32 -20.67 16.53
N GLN A 141 6.55 -20.36 17.81
CA GLN A 141 5.51 -20.42 18.85
C GLN A 141 4.43 -19.36 18.65
N GLU A 142 4.83 -18.13 18.26
CA GLU A 142 3.90 -17.05 17.95
C GLU A 142 3.08 -17.36 16.68
N PHE A 143 3.72 -17.93 15.66
CA PHE A 143 3.02 -18.39 14.45
C PHE A 143 1.96 -19.45 14.78
N GLU A 144 2.32 -20.48 15.54
CA GLU A 144 1.38 -21.52 15.97
C GLU A 144 0.23 -20.94 16.81
N ALA A 145 0.50 -19.97 17.68
CA ALA A 145 -0.55 -19.29 18.43
C ALA A 145 -1.52 -18.52 17.51
N ILE A 146 -1.01 -17.85 16.47
CA ILE A 146 -1.84 -17.17 15.45
C ILE A 146 -2.68 -18.18 14.67
N VAL A 147 -2.10 -19.30 14.24
CA VAL A 147 -2.81 -20.37 13.53
C VAL A 147 -3.95 -20.92 14.38
N LYS A 148 -3.69 -21.23 15.66
CA LYS A 148 -4.73 -21.70 16.60
C LYS A 148 -5.85 -20.69 16.84
N ALA A 149 -5.57 -19.40 16.69
CA ALA A 149 -6.56 -18.34 16.82
C ALA A 149 -7.46 -18.15 15.58
N THR A 150 -7.20 -18.87 14.48
CA THR A 150 -8.01 -18.78 13.26
C THR A 150 -9.36 -19.49 13.44
N GLU A 151 -10.43 -18.86 12.97
CA GLU A 151 -11.82 -19.35 13.14
C GLU A 151 -12.37 -20.03 11.88
N ASN A 152 -11.65 -19.92 10.76
CA ASN A 152 -12.11 -20.44 9.47
C ASN A 152 -10.92 -20.90 8.62
N ARG A 153 -11.19 -21.82 7.68
CA ARG A 153 -10.17 -22.45 6.84
C ARG A 153 -9.44 -21.46 5.94
N ARG A 154 -10.13 -20.42 5.45
CA ARG A 154 -9.52 -19.33 4.68
C ARG A 154 -8.42 -18.63 5.45
N ASP A 155 -8.71 -18.16 6.66
CA ASP A 155 -7.74 -17.41 7.48
C ASP A 155 -6.56 -18.27 7.88
N ARG A 156 -6.83 -19.56 8.20
CA ARG A 156 -5.78 -20.56 8.46
C ARG A 156 -4.86 -20.71 7.26
N ALA A 157 -5.40 -21.02 6.08
CA ALA A 157 -4.62 -21.17 4.86
C ALA A 157 -3.83 -19.90 4.51
N MET A 158 -4.45 -18.74 4.66
CA MET A 158 -3.82 -17.44 4.40
C MET A 158 -2.61 -17.18 5.28
N VAL A 159 -2.69 -17.52 6.57
CA VAL A 159 -1.57 -17.36 7.51
C VAL A 159 -0.40 -18.27 7.15
N TYR A 160 -0.66 -19.54 6.80
CA TYR A 160 0.38 -20.46 6.34
C TYR A 160 1.08 -19.95 5.07
N VAL A 161 0.32 -19.56 4.04
CA VAL A 161 0.87 -19.07 2.78
C VAL A 161 1.67 -17.78 2.97
N LEU A 162 1.20 -16.89 3.85
CA LEU A 162 1.91 -15.65 4.17
C LEU A 162 3.24 -15.93 4.88
N PHE A 163 3.28 -16.91 5.78
CA PHE A 163 4.48 -17.32 6.51
C PHE A 163 5.49 -18.01 5.61
N GLU A 164 5.07 -19.06 4.91
CA GLU A 164 5.97 -19.87 4.09
C GLU A 164 6.41 -19.14 2.81
N GLY A 165 5.48 -18.40 2.17
CA GLY A 165 5.77 -17.71 0.92
C GLY A 165 6.42 -16.33 1.08
N ALA A 166 6.49 -15.80 2.31
CA ALA A 166 6.97 -14.45 2.63
C ALA A 166 6.46 -13.37 1.65
N LEU A 167 5.22 -13.53 1.19
CA LEU A 167 4.66 -12.75 0.08
C LEU A 167 4.36 -11.32 0.52
N ARG A 168 4.55 -10.34 -0.37
CA ARG A 168 4.01 -9.01 -0.12
C ARG A 168 2.48 -9.09 -0.08
N PRO A 169 1.79 -8.29 0.75
CA PRO A 169 0.33 -8.33 0.82
C PRO A 169 -0.38 -8.18 -0.53
N GLY A 170 0.15 -7.33 -1.43
CA GLY A 170 -0.42 -7.19 -2.77
C GLY A 170 -0.18 -8.38 -3.70
N GLU A 171 0.85 -9.18 -3.45
CA GLU A 171 1.12 -10.44 -4.18
C GLU A 171 0.18 -11.54 -3.67
N LEU A 172 0.08 -11.70 -2.34
CA LEU A 172 -0.85 -12.63 -1.69
C LEU A 172 -2.30 -12.35 -2.08
N LEU A 173 -2.79 -11.14 -1.83
CA LEU A 173 -4.19 -10.77 -2.08
C LEU A 173 -4.54 -10.70 -3.57
N GLY A 174 -3.54 -10.69 -4.45
CA GLY A 174 -3.70 -10.75 -5.90
C GLY A 174 -3.93 -12.16 -6.45
N MET A 175 -3.76 -13.21 -5.64
CA MET A 175 -3.91 -14.59 -6.08
C MET A 175 -5.35 -14.93 -6.46
N ASN A 176 -5.50 -15.81 -7.46
CA ASN A 176 -6.76 -16.43 -7.87
C ASN A 176 -6.75 -17.91 -7.51
N VAL A 177 -7.89 -18.57 -7.60
CA VAL A 177 -7.99 -20.02 -7.44
C VAL A 177 -7.01 -20.74 -8.38
N GLY A 178 -6.93 -20.32 -9.65
CA GLY A 178 -5.96 -20.85 -10.62
C GLY A 178 -4.50 -20.46 -10.38
N SER A 179 -4.20 -19.68 -9.33
CA SER A 179 -2.81 -19.42 -8.92
C SER A 179 -2.18 -20.59 -8.17
N VAL A 180 -2.96 -21.59 -7.75
CA VAL A 180 -2.49 -22.74 -6.95
C VAL A 180 -2.59 -24.02 -7.78
N GLU A 181 -1.49 -24.75 -7.84
CA GLU A 181 -1.43 -26.07 -8.45
C GLU A 181 -0.96 -27.09 -7.43
N PHE A 182 -1.77 -28.11 -7.17
CA PHE A 182 -1.43 -29.18 -6.25
C PHE A 182 -0.59 -30.25 -6.93
N LYS A 183 0.43 -30.72 -6.21
CA LYS A 183 1.27 -31.89 -6.51
C LYS A 183 1.12 -32.88 -5.35
N ASP A 184 1.83 -34.00 -5.39
CA ASP A 184 1.62 -35.11 -4.45
C ASP A 184 1.76 -34.71 -2.97
N GLN A 185 2.77 -33.89 -2.63
CA GLN A 185 3.06 -33.51 -1.24
C GLN A 185 3.30 -32.00 -1.04
N TYR A 186 3.09 -31.20 -2.08
CA TYR A 186 3.31 -29.75 -2.05
C TYR A 186 2.40 -29.07 -3.08
N CYS A 187 2.28 -27.74 -3.00
CA CYS A 187 1.60 -26.96 -4.03
C CYS A 187 2.54 -25.90 -4.61
N LEU A 188 2.37 -25.60 -5.89
CA LEU A 188 3.03 -24.50 -6.57
C LEU A 188 2.08 -23.31 -6.60
N ILE A 189 2.52 -22.18 -6.06
CA ILE A 189 1.79 -20.91 -6.18
C ILE A 189 2.42 -20.03 -7.24
N THR A 190 1.60 -19.33 -8.00
CA THR A 190 2.03 -18.33 -8.99
C THR A 190 1.57 -16.94 -8.58
N VAL A 191 2.51 -16.02 -8.37
CA VAL A 191 2.24 -14.65 -7.90
C VAL A 191 2.86 -13.62 -8.83
N ASN A 192 2.21 -12.45 -8.97
CA ASN A 192 2.70 -11.37 -9.81
C ASN A 192 3.15 -10.16 -8.98
N GLY A 193 4.47 -9.99 -8.88
CA GLY A 193 5.11 -8.94 -8.09
C GLY A 193 5.32 -7.63 -8.84
N LYS A 194 6.23 -6.79 -8.33
CA LYS A 194 6.77 -5.64 -9.10
C LYS A 194 7.82 -6.10 -10.13
N THR A 195 8.51 -7.20 -9.84
CA THR A 195 9.62 -7.75 -10.63
C THR A 195 9.16 -8.86 -11.59
N GLY A 196 7.86 -8.96 -11.87
CA GLY A 196 7.28 -9.99 -12.71
C GLY A 196 6.67 -11.17 -11.94
N LEU A 197 6.34 -12.22 -12.70
CA LEU A 197 5.78 -13.47 -12.22
C LEU A 197 6.82 -14.29 -11.45
N LYS A 198 6.40 -14.87 -10.33
CA LYS A 198 7.19 -15.80 -9.52
C LYS A 198 6.36 -17.04 -9.26
N ARG A 199 7.01 -18.20 -9.33
CA ARG A 199 6.42 -19.48 -8.95
C ARG A 199 7.18 -20.02 -7.74
N LEU A 200 6.46 -20.33 -6.67
CA LEU A 200 7.05 -20.74 -5.40
C LEU A 200 6.44 -22.07 -4.95
N PRO A 201 7.25 -23.08 -4.58
CA PRO A 201 6.75 -24.28 -3.93
C PRO A 201 6.41 -23.99 -2.47
N LEU A 202 5.27 -24.51 -2.02
CA LEU A 202 4.82 -24.49 -0.63
C LEU A 202 4.50 -25.91 -0.18
N VAL A 203 5.13 -26.35 0.91
CA VAL A 203 5.00 -27.68 1.50
C VAL A 203 4.06 -27.61 2.71
N VAL A 204 4.33 -26.71 3.67
CA VAL A 204 3.55 -26.63 4.92
C VAL A 204 2.14 -26.08 4.65
N SER A 205 2.01 -25.19 3.66
CA SER A 205 0.74 -24.61 3.24
C SER A 205 -0.14 -25.56 2.42
N PHE A 206 0.37 -26.73 2.01
CA PHE A 206 -0.35 -27.68 1.14
C PHE A 206 -1.71 -28.09 1.73
N ARG A 207 -1.72 -28.67 2.93
CA ARG A 207 -2.97 -29.15 3.57
C ARG A 207 -3.95 -28.00 3.86
N PRO A 208 -3.53 -26.89 4.49
CA PRO A 208 -4.41 -25.74 4.71
C PRO A 208 -5.02 -25.18 3.42
N LEU A 209 -4.23 -25.07 2.33
CA LEU A 209 -4.75 -24.61 1.05
C LEU A 209 -5.75 -25.58 0.43
N LEU A 210 -5.49 -26.89 0.50
CA LEU A 210 -6.42 -27.90 0.00
C LEU A 210 -7.74 -27.87 0.76
N GLU A 211 -7.67 -27.82 2.09
CA GLU A 211 -8.83 -27.68 2.98
C GLU A 211 -9.66 -26.43 2.66
N TRP A 212 -9.00 -25.31 2.37
CA TRP A 212 -9.68 -24.07 1.99
C TRP A 212 -10.30 -24.15 0.59
N LEU A 213 -9.57 -24.66 -0.40
CA LEU A 213 -10.08 -24.77 -1.77
C LEU A 213 -11.27 -25.73 -1.89
N ASN A 214 -11.31 -26.77 -1.05
CA ASN A 214 -12.48 -27.66 -0.97
C ASN A 214 -13.77 -26.96 -0.51
N GLU A 215 -13.65 -25.95 0.37
CA GLU A 215 -14.77 -25.14 0.88
C GLU A 215 -14.93 -23.80 0.16
N HIS A 216 -14.07 -23.51 -0.82
CA HIS A 216 -14.06 -22.22 -1.48
C HIS A 216 -15.39 -22.00 -2.23
N PRO A 217 -16.10 -20.86 -2.01
CA PRO A 217 -17.43 -20.65 -2.57
C PRO A 217 -17.52 -20.71 -4.10
N ASP A 218 -16.41 -20.48 -4.78
CA ASP A 218 -16.28 -20.44 -6.24
C ASP A 218 -15.02 -21.20 -6.68
N ARG A 219 -14.89 -22.46 -6.23
CA ARG A 219 -13.66 -23.27 -6.40
C ARG A 219 -13.38 -23.70 -7.85
N ASP A 220 -14.42 -23.78 -8.67
CA ASP A 220 -14.31 -24.25 -10.06
C ASP A 220 -13.98 -23.09 -11.03
N ASN A 221 -14.05 -21.84 -10.54
CA ASN A 221 -13.69 -20.65 -11.30
C ASN A 221 -12.23 -20.26 -11.05
N PHE A 222 -11.34 -20.61 -11.98
CA PHE A 222 -9.92 -20.27 -11.88
C PHE A 222 -9.61 -18.78 -11.78
N ASN A 223 -10.53 -17.91 -12.21
CA ASN A 223 -10.39 -16.45 -12.12
C ASN A 223 -10.94 -15.88 -10.80
N ALA A 224 -11.62 -16.68 -9.99
CA ALA A 224 -12.12 -16.24 -8.69
C ALA A 224 -10.95 -15.87 -7.75
N PRO A 225 -11.12 -14.85 -6.89
CA PRO A 225 -10.11 -14.48 -5.92
C PRO A 225 -9.90 -15.60 -4.91
N LEU A 226 -8.66 -16.10 -4.77
CA LEU A 226 -8.35 -17.16 -3.79
C LEU A 226 -8.70 -16.74 -2.36
N TRP A 227 -8.49 -15.45 -2.07
CA TRP A 227 -8.79 -14.83 -0.78
C TRP A 227 -10.05 -13.99 -0.93
N CYS A 228 -11.20 -14.62 -0.76
CA CYS A 228 -12.49 -13.96 -0.81
C CYS A 228 -12.99 -13.52 0.58
N SER A 229 -13.86 -12.51 0.60
CA SER A 229 -14.57 -12.09 1.80
C SER A 229 -15.68 -13.09 2.12
N LEU A 230 -15.79 -13.45 3.40
CA LEU A 230 -16.83 -14.32 3.95
C LEU A 230 -18.01 -13.51 4.55
N ALA A 231 -17.89 -12.18 4.61
CA ALA A 231 -18.94 -11.32 5.15
C ALA A 231 -20.13 -11.24 4.17
N ALA A 232 -21.37 -11.29 4.69
CA ALA A 232 -22.58 -11.36 3.87
C ALA A 232 -22.68 -10.25 2.80
N ASN A 233 -22.32 -9.02 3.16
CA ASN A 233 -22.36 -7.85 2.28
C ASN A 233 -21.24 -7.78 1.22
N TYR A 234 -20.20 -8.61 1.34
CA TYR A 234 -19.08 -8.65 0.40
C TYR A 234 -18.74 -10.09 -0.01
N LYS A 235 -19.66 -11.04 0.16
CA LYS A 235 -19.39 -12.48 -0.01
C LYS A 235 -18.81 -12.76 -1.41
N GLY A 236 -17.72 -13.53 -1.46
CA GLY A 236 -17.06 -13.92 -2.72
C GLY A 236 -16.18 -12.83 -3.34
N LYS A 237 -16.29 -11.57 -2.92
CA LYS A 237 -15.43 -10.48 -3.43
C LYS A 237 -14.01 -10.62 -2.90
N ARG A 238 -13.04 -10.16 -3.69
CA ARG A 238 -11.62 -10.14 -3.29
C ARG A 238 -11.43 -9.36 -1.99
N LEU A 239 -10.60 -9.90 -1.11
CA LEU A 239 -10.26 -9.26 0.15
C LEU A 239 -9.43 -7.99 -0.07
N SER A 240 -9.88 -6.85 0.49
CA SER A 240 -9.09 -5.62 0.47
C SER A 240 -7.94 -5.69 1.48
N TYR A 241 -6.88 -4.92 1.22
CA TYR A 241 -5.73 -4.79 2.12
C TYR A 241 -6.15 -4.32 3.52
N ARG A 242 -7.16 -3.45 3.59
CA ARG A 242 -7.72 -2.98 4.86
C ARG A 242 -8.33 -4.13 5.66
N HIS A 243 -9.17 -4.95 5.02
CA HIS A 243 -9.81 -6.07 5.70
C HIS A 243 -8.78 -7.15 6.08
N PHE A 244 -7.83 -7.44 5.21
CA PHE A 244 -6.69 -8.30 5.51
C PHE A 244 -5.90 -7.83 6.76
N ARG A 245 -5.55 -6.54 6.85
CA ARG A 245 -4.89 -5.97 8.05
C ARG A 245 -5.74 -6.15 9.31
N LEU A 246 -7.06 -6.03 9.22
CA LEU A 246 -7.97 -6.26 10.33
C LEU A 246 -8.00 -7.73 10.76
N ILE A 247 -7.96 -8.68 9.82
CA ILE A 247 -7.82 -10.11 10.13
C ILE A 247 -6.52 -10.36 10.89
N ILE A 248 -5.37 -9.97 10.35
CA ILE A 248 -4.07 -10.18 11.00
C ILE A 248 -4.02 -9.54 12.39
N LYS A 249 -4.51 -8.31 12.54
CA LYS A 249 -4.55 -7.63 13.85
C LYS A 249 -5.46 -8.35 14.86
N ARG A 250 -6.59 -8.88 14.41
CA ARG A 250 -7.52 -9.65 15.24
C ARG A 250 -6.90 -10.96 15.70
N LEU A 251 -6.27 -11.70 14.79
CA LEU A 251 -5.61 -12.97 15.08
C LEU A 251 -4.45 -12.77 16.06
N ALA A 252 -3.59 -11.77 15.83
CA ALA A 252 -2.49 -11.44 16.73
C ALA A 252 -2.99 -11.10 18.15
N ARG A 253 -4.08 -10.33 18.26
CA ARG A 253 -4.69 -10.02 19.56
C ARG A 253 -5.24 -11.26 20.26
N LYS A 254 -5.95 -12.13 19.53
CA LYS A 254 -6.50 -13.39 20.07
C LYS A 254 -5.41 -14.35 20.52
N ALA A 255 -4.29 -14.38 19.80
CA ALA A 255 -3.11 -15.16 20.15
C ALA A 255 -2.29 -14.54 21.32
N GLY A 256 -2.71 -13.40 21.88
CA GLY A 256 -2.06 -12.78 23.04
C GLY A 256 -0.76 -12.05 22.74
N LEU A 257 -0.45 -11.77 21.47
CA LEU A 257 0.79 -11.09 21.08
C LEU A 257 0.74 -9.62 21.51
N ARG A 258 1.76 -9.20 22.26
CA ARG A 258 1.91 -7.80 22.71
C ARG A 258 2.47 -6.88 21.62
N LYS A 259 3.19 -7.44 20.63
CA LYS A 259 3.78 -6.68 19.52
C LYS A 259 2.78 -6.47 18.38
N GLU A 260 2.88 -5.34 17.69
CA GLU A 260 2.07 -5.10 16.48
C GLU A 260 2.57 -6.02 15.37
N VAL A 261 1.77 -7.02 14.99
CA VAL A 261 2.13 -7.92 13.88
C VAL A 261 1.82 -7.23 12.54
N TRP A 262 2.87 -6.95 11.78
CA TRP A 262 2.76 -6.53 10.41
C TRP A 262 2.87 -7.73 9.46
N PRO A 263 2.15 -7.74 8.33
CA PRO A 263 2.24 -8.83 7.35
C PRO A 263 3.67 -9.13 6.88
N ILE A 264 4.55 -8.13 6.90
CA ILE A 264 5.96 -8.26 6.55
C ILE A 264 6.81 -9.01 7.61
N TYR A 265 6.25 -9.28 8.80
CA TYR A 265 6.92 -9.99 9.89
C TYR A 265 6.74 -11.52 9.85
N PHE A 266 5.97 -12.01 8.89
CA PHE A 266 5.78 -13.44 8.66
C PHE A 266 6.91 -14.07 7.83
N GLY A 267 7.90 -13.29 7.36
CA GLY A 267 9.09 -13.86 6.73
C GLY A 267 9.99 -14.56 7.75
N THR A 268 10.64 -15.65 7.36
CA THR A 268 11.57 -16.38 8.23
C THR A 268 12.84 -15.57 8.51
N GLN A 269 13.37 -15.68 9.74
CA GLN A 269 14.77 -15.37 9.97
C GLN A 269 15.64 -16.32 9.13
N PRO A 270 16.71 -15.83 8.50
CA PRO A 270 17.65 -16.70 7.78
C PRO A 270 18.30 -17.74 8.69
#